data_AF-A0A9D2B1U1-F1
#
_entry.id   AF-A0A9D2B1U1-F1
#
_cell.length_a   1.000
_cell.length_b   1.000
_cell.length_c   1.000
_cell.angle_alpha   90.00
_cell.angle_beta   90.00
_cell.angle_gamma   90.00
#
_symmetry.space_group_name_H-M   'P 1'
#
loop_
_entity.id
_entity.type
_entity.pdbx_description
1 polymer ?
#
loop_
_entity_poly.entity_id
_entity_poly.type
_entity_poly.pdbx_seq_one_letter_code
_entity_poly.pdbx_strand_id
1 'polypeptide(L)'
;MPTLKRISALCLSLSSLLAGAVLLNACQDVSFESNLSPKNFTEYAKPATVDVYSSEELANHRYRSLGMVSGLACQETEDDFIARESEARTDARIKAANMGANGIVFGKCVRLEKTAACNVSVTCYGEAFKVDDLFERGNPNPQSK
;
A
#
# COMPACT_ATOMS: atom_id res chain seq x y z
N MET A 1 -34.16 25.81 57.54
CA MET A 1 -33.95 24.79 56.48
C MET A 1 -33.16 25.28 55.23
N PRO A 2 -32.10 26.12 55.31
CA PRO A 2 -31.27 26.46 54.13
C PRO A 2 -29.99 25.63 53.97
N THR A 3 -29.54 24.93 55.02
CA THR A 3 -28.27 24.17 55.04
C THR A 3 -28.35 22.84 54.29
N LEU A 4 -29.50 22.15 54.35
CA LEU A 4 -29.69 20.84 53.71
C LEU A 4 -29.73 20.92 52.16
N LYS A 5 -30.30 22.00 51.60
CA LYS A 5 -30.31 22.26 50.15
C LYS A 5 -28.91 22.59 49.60
N ARG A 6 -28.08 23.29 50.39
CA ARG A 6 -26.70 23.62 50.01
C ARG A 6 -25.79 22.39 50.00
N ILE A 7 -25.95 21.48 50.95
CA ILE A 7 -25.20 20.22 51.02
C ILE A 7 -25.59 19.29 49.85
N SER A 8 -26.89 19.17 49.54
CA SER A 8 -27.37 18.39 48.39
C SER A 8 -26.86 18.93 47.04
N ALA A 9 -26.88 20.25 46.84
CA ALA A 9 -26.36 20.87 45.61
C ALA A 9 -24.83 20.71 45.47
N LEU A 10 -24.08 20.81 46.58
CA LEU A 10 -22.63 20.54 46.58
C LEU A 10 -22.35 19.08 46.21
N CYS A 11 -23.08 18.12 46.78
CA CYS A 11 -22.95 16.69 46.46
C CYS A 11 -23.33 16.36 45.01
N LEU A 12 -24.35 17.00 44.43
CA LEU A 12 -24.67 16.84 43.00
C LEU A 12 -23.56 17.39 42.11
N SER A 13 -23.03 18.58 42.41
CA SER A 13 -21.93 19.19 41.62
C SER A 13 -20.62 18.38 41.70
N LEU A 14 -20.32 17.82 42.87
CA LEU A 14 -19.13 16.98 43.07
C LEU A 14 -19.25 15.65 42.32
N SER A 15 -20.45 15.06 42.29
CA SER A 15 -20.74 13.85 41.51
C SER A 15 -20.61 14.08 40.00
N SER A 16 -21.06 15.23 39.49
CA SER A 16 -20.91 15.58 38.07
C SER A 16 -19.46 15.83 37.65
N LEU A 17 -18.64 16.46 38.50
CA LEU A 17 -17.20 16.60 38.24
C LEU A 17 -16.49 15.26 38.21
N LEU A 18 -16.84 14.35 39.14
CA LEU A 18 -16.22 13.04 39.23
C LEU A 18 -16.58 12.15 38.02
N ALA A 19 -17.84 12.21 37.55
CA ALA A 19 -18.27 11.51 36.34
C ALA A 19 -17.57 12.04 35.07
N GLY A 20 -17.37 13.36 34.96
CA GLY A 20 -16.63 13.97 33.86
C GLY A 20 -15.16 13.54 33.79
N ALA A 21 -14.50 13.40 34.94
CA ALA A 21 -13.10 12.97 35.02
C ALA A 21 -12.89 11.49 34.60
N VAL A 22 -13.90 10.63 34.79
CA VAL A 22 -13.84 9.22 34.37
C VAL A 22 -13.95 9.08 32.85
N LEU A 23 -14.76 9.91 32.20
CA LEU A 23 -14.96 9.85 30.74
C LEU A 23 -13.75 10.32 29.93
N LEU A 24 -12.87 11.15 30.50
CA LEU A 24 -11.65 11.62 29.83
C LEU A 24 -10.55 10.54 29.68
N ASN A 25 -10.67 9.41 30.38
CA ASN A 25 -9.68 8.33 30.35
C ASN A 25 -10.08 7.14 29.45
N ALA A 26 -11.10 7.30 28.60
CA ALA A 26 -11.64 6.17 27.83
C ALA A 26 -10.83 5.74 26.58
N CYS A 27 -9.82 6.53 26.14
CA CYS A 27 -9.08 6.26 24.89
C CYS A 27 -7.57 5.98 25.07
N GLN A 28 -7.12 5.62 26.28
CA GLN A 28 -5.69 5.49 26.58
C GLN A 28 -5.05 4.24 25.96
N ASP A 29 -5.84 3.22 25.58
CA ASP A 29 -5.33 1.88 25.26
C ASP A 29 -6.09 1.21 24.10
N VAL A 30 -6.24 1.95 22.99
CA VAL A 30 -6.74 1.39 21.74
C VAL A 30 -5.60 0.71 21.00
N SER A 31 -5.40 -0.58 21.26
CA SER A 31 -4.47 -1.41 20.49
C SER A 31 -5.01 -1.64 19.07
N PHE A 32 -4.40 -1.00 18.06
CA PHE A 32 -4.72 -1.24 16.67
C PHE A 32 -3.95 -2.47 16.15
N GLU A 33 -4.57 -3.64 16.28
CA GLU A 33 -4.11 -4.88 15.65
C GLU A 33 -4.47 -4.83 14.16
N SER A 34 -3.55 -4.35 13.34
CA SER A 34 -3.70 -4.43 11.88
C SER A 34 -2.90 -5.60 11.34
N ASN A 35 -3.33 -6.16 10.21
CA ASN A 35 -2.53 -7.15 9.47
C ASN A 35 -1.18 -6.58 8.95
N LEU A 36 -0.88 -5.29 9.18
CA LEU A 36 0.41 -4.68 8.87
C LEU A 36 1.40 -4.98 9.99
N SER A 37 2.29 -5.95 9.73
CA SER A 37 3.40 -6.26 10.60
C SER A 37 4.54 -5.24 10.43
N PRO A 38 5.09 -4.67 11.52
CA PRO A 38 6.25 -3.80 11.47
C PRO A 38 7.45 -4.36 10.70
N LYS A 39 7.56 -5.68 10.65
CA LYS A 39 8.67 -6.39 9.99
C LYS A 39 8.64 -6.29 8.46
N ASN A 40 7.49 -5.98 7.85
CA ASN A 40 7.30 -6.03 6.40
C ASN A 40 6.93 -4.67 5.76
N PHE A 41 6.99 -3.56 6.52
CA PHE A 41 6.65 -2.23 5.97
C PHE A 41 7.46 -1.85 4.73
N THR A 42 8.74 -2.21 4.70
CA THR A 42 9.61 -1.96 3.56
C THR A 42 9.15 -2.74 2.34
N GLU A 43 8.77 -4.00 2.50
CA GLU A 43 8.32 -4.86 1.39
C GLU A 43 7.00 -4.37 0.78
N TYR A 44 6.01 -4.04 1.62
CA TYR A 44 4.71 -3.53 1.15
C TYR A 44 4.79 -2.17 0.44
N ALA A 45 5.81 -1.37 0.77
CA ALA A 45 6.02 -0.06 0.14
C ALA A 45 6.82 -0.13 -1.17
N LYS A 46 7.56 -1.22 -1.43
CA LYS A 46 8.38 -1.39 -2.66
C LYS A 46 7.64 -1.14 -3.97
N PRO A 47 6.38 -1.61 -4.18
CA PRO A 47 5.69 -1.33 -5.43
C PRO A 47 5.60 0.16 -5.70
N ALA A 48 5.37 0.98 -4.66
CA ALA A 48 5.20 2.42 -4.80
C ALA A 48 6.48 3.16 -5.24
N THR A 49 7.65 2.52 -5.15
CA THR A 49 8.92 3.11 -5.63
C THR A 49 9.19 2.83 -7.12
N VAL A 50 8.28 2.13 -7.80
CA VAL A 50 8.41 1.78 -9.22
C VAL A 50 7.21 2.33 -9.98
N ASP A 51 7.43 3.37 -10.76
CA ASP A 51 6.40 3.97 -11.61
C ASP A 51 6.10 3.09 -12.82
N VAL A 52 4.83 3.10 -13.23
CA VAL A 52 4.39 2.37 -14.41
C VAL A 52 4.38 3.34 -15.58
N TYR A 53 5.16 3.04 -16.61
CA TYR A 53 5.20 3.83 -17.84
C TYR A 53 4.53 3.07 -18.98
N SER A 54 3.94 3.82 -19.90
CA SER A 54 3.77 3.39 -21.29
C SER A 54 5.11 3.50 -22.04
N SER A 55 5.23 2.81 -23.17
CA SER A 55 6.40 2.93 -24.04
C SER A 55 6.61 4.36 -24.55
N GLU A 56 5.54 5.12 -24.72
CA GLU A 56 5.56 6.51 -25.19
C GLU A 56 6.06 7.46 -24.11
N GLU A 57 5.57 7.33 -22.88
CA GLU A 57 6.06 8.12 -21.74
C GLU A 57 7.54 7.82 -21.48
N LEU A 58 7.93 6.53 -21.46
CA LEU A 58 9.32 6.14 -21.21
C LEU A 58 10.28 6.73 -22.26
N ALA A 59 9.85 6.85 -23.52
CA ALA A 59 10.64 7.46 -24.58
C ALA A 59 10.99 8.94 -24.30
N ASN A 60 10.22 9.64 -23.46
CA ASN A 60 10.51 11.02 -23.06
C ASN A 60 11.57 11.12 -21.96
N HIS A 61 11.98 10.02 -21.35
CA HIS A 61 13.01 10.02 -20.30
C HIS A 61 14.33 9.47 -20.81
N ARG A 62 15.41 9.75 -20.07
CA ARG A 62 16.63 8.94 -20.14
C ARG A 62 16.45 7.76 -19.22
N TYR A 63 16.75 6.56 -19.72
CA TYR A 63 16.58 5.34 -18.94
C TYR A 63 17.64 4.30 -19.28
N ARG A 64 17.79 3.33 -18.38
CA ARG A 64 18.58 2.11 -18.57
C ARG A 64 17.70 0.91 -18.26
N SER A 65 17.61 -0.05 -19.18
CA SER A 65 16.98 -1.34 -18.90
C SER A 65 17.77 -2.12 -17.86
N LEU A 66 17.04 -2.69 -16.90
CA LEU A 66 17.56 -3.59 -15.87
C LEU A 66 17.21 -5.05 -16.17
N GLY A 67 16.33 -5.30 -17.13
CA GLY A 67 15.92 -6.64 -17.58
C GLY A 67 14.44 -6.94 -17.37
N MET A 68 14.05 -8.15 -17.75
CA MET A 68 12.67 -8.62 -17.65
C MET A 68 12.34 -9.10 -16.24
N VAL A 69 11.12 -8.80 -15.81
CA VAL A 69 10.51 -9.31 -14.58
C VAL A 69 9.17 -9.95 -14.90
N SER A 70 8.79 -10.94 -14.09
CA SER A 70 7.46 -11.53 -14.11
C SER A 70 6.86 -11.54 -12.72
N GLY A 71 5.59 -11.19 -12.63
CA GLY A 71 4.82 -11.27 -11.40
C GLY A 71 3.68 -12.28 -11.53
N LEU A 72 3.35 -12.95 -10.41
CA LEU A 72 2.36 -14.01 -10.35
C LEU A 72 1.30 -13.70 -9.28
N ALA A 73 0.04 -13.92 -9.62
CA ALA A 73 -1.06 -14.09 -8.68
C ALA A 73 -1.64 -15.49 -8.84
N CYS A 74 -1.87 -16.18 -7.73
CA CYS A 74 -2.34 -17.57 -7.70
C CYS A 74 -3.52 -17.69 -6.73
N GLN A 75 -4.62 -18.26 -7.22
CA GLN A 75 -5.69 -18.80 -6.40
C GLN A 75 -5.38 -20.29 -6.21
N GLU A 76 -4.92 -20.67 -5.02
CA GLU A 76 -4.50 -22.05 -4.73
C GLU A 76 -5.72 -22.97 -4.58
N THR A 77 -6.71 -22.54 -3.80
CA THR A 77 -7.97 -23.26 -3.55
C THR A 77 -9.19 -22.50 -4.08
N GLU A 78 -10.33 -23.20 -4.27
CA GLU A 78 -11.55 -22.55 -4.77
C GLU A 78 -12.11 -21.48 -3.81
N ASP A 79 -11.81 -21.61 -2.51
CA ASP A 79 -12.25 -20.68 -1.46
C ASP A 79 -11.34 -19.43 -1.35
N ASP A 80 -10.15 -19.46 -1.98
CA ASP A 80 -9.25 -18.30 -2.02
C ASP A 80 -9.77 -17.22 -2.98
N PHE A 81 -9.26 -15.99 -2.80
CA PHE A 81 -9.54 -14.91 -3.75
C PHE A 81 -9.06 -15.27 -5.16
N ILE A 82 -9.92 -15.03 -6.14
CA ILE A 82 -9.59 -15.25 -7.55
C ILE A 82 -8.42 -14.33 -7.94
N ALA A 83 -7.35 -14.93 -8.46
CA ALA A 83 -6.15 -14.22 -8.89
C ALA A 83 -6.47 -13.12 -9.93
N ARG A 84 -5.92 -11.92 -9.70
CA ARG A 84 -6.12 -10.76 -10.57
C ARG A 84 -4.82 -10.24 -11.17
N GLU A 85 -4.95 -9.56 -12.31
CA GLU A 85 -3.81 -8.88 -12.95
C GLU A 85 -3.18 -7.83 -12.04
N SER A 86 -3.96 -7.11 -11.24
CA SER A 86 -3.43 -6.09 -10.32
C SER A 86 -2.46 -6.67 -9.28
N GLU A 87 -2.73 -7.89 -8.79
CA GLU A 87 -1.88 -8.60 -7.83
C GLU A 87 -0.59 -9.06 -8.51
N ALA A 88 -0.69 -9.66 -9.70
CA ALA A 88 0.46 -10.07 -10.49
C ALA A 88 1.34 -8.87 -10.88
N ARG A 89 0.75 -7.74 -11.25
CA ARG A 89 1.50 -6.50 -11.52
C ARG A 89 2.16 -5.93 -10.27
N THR A 90 1.53 -6.09 -9.10
CA THR A 90 2.13 -5.69 -7.82
C THR A 90 3.37 -6.53 -7.52
N ASP A 91 3.28 -7.86 -7.64
CA ASP A 91 4.43 -8.76 -7.48
C ASP A 91 5.57 -8.45 -8.47
N ALA A 92 5.24 -8.15 -9.73
CA ALA A 92 6.23 -7.72 -10.73
C ALA A 92 6.94 -6.41 -10.32
N ARG A 93 6.22 -5.44 -9.75
CA ARG A 93 6.82 -4.18 -9.26
C ARG A 93 7.70 -4.41 -8.05
N ILE A 94 7.35 -5.33 -7.14
CA ILE A 94 8.23 -5.72 -6.03
C ILE A 94 9.55 -6.27 -6.57
N LYS A 95 9.48 -7.19 -7.54
CA LYS A 95 10.66 -7.78 -8.18
C LYS A 95 11.51 -6.75 -8.93
N ALA A 96 10.86 -5.80 -9.63
CA ALA A 96 11.55 -4.69 -10.27
C ALA A 96 12.27 -3.80 -9.24
N ALA A 97 11.61 -3.45 -8.12
CA ALA A 97 12.21 -2.68 -7.04
C ALA A 97 13.42 -3.39 -6.44
N ASN A 98 13.35 -4.71 -6.27
CA ASN A 98 14.47 -5.54 -5.80
C ASN A 98 15.68 -5.52 -6.74
N MET A 99 15.48 -5.23 -8.03
CA MET A 99 16.55 -5.03 -9.02
C MET A 99 17.08 -3.58 -9.03
N GLY A 100 16.54 -2.69 -8.19
CA GLY A 100 16.88 -1.27 -8.14
C GLY A 100 16.17 -0.41 -9.20
N ALA A 101 15.11 -0.94 -9.82
CA ALA A 101 14.28 -0.20 -10.76
C ALA A 101 13.47 0.89 -10.04
N ASN A 102 13.22 1.99 -10.74
CA ASN A 102 12.18 2.98 -10.40
C ASN A 102 11.12 3.10 -11.51
N GLY A 103 11.25 2.36 -12.61
CA GLY A 103 10.25 2.31 -13.67
C GLY A 103 9.98 0.89 -14.17
N ILE A 104 8.77 0.63 -14.65
CA ILE A 104 8.40 -0.61 -15.34
C ILE A 104 7.46 -0.32 -16.51
N VAL A 105 7.66 -1.00 -17.63
CA VAL A 105 6.67 -1.06 -18.72
C VAL A 105 6.10 -2.46 -18.75
N PHE A 106 4.78 -2.58 -18.60
CA PHE A 106 4.10 -3.87 -18.68
C PHE A 106 3.81 -4.25 -20.13
N GLY A 107 4.06 -5.52 -20.44
CA GLY A 107 3.59 -6.16 -21.66
C GLY A 107 2.25 -6.84 -21.41
N LYS A 108 2.18 -8.13 -21.75
CA LYS A 108 0.96 -8.94 -21.59
C LYS A 108 0.88 -9.59 -20.22
N CYS A 109 -0.35 -9.74 -19.73
CA CYS A 109 -0.69 -10.66 -18.67
C CYS A 109 -1.35 -11.92 -19.28
N VAL A 110 -1.03 -13.07 -18.72
CA VAL A 110 -1.55 -14.38 -19.13
C VAL A 110 -2.33 -14.97 -17.98
N ARG A 111 -3.60 -15.28 -18.21
CA ARG A 111 -4.47 -15.97 -17.25
C ARG A 111 -4.63 -17.42 -17.66
N LEU A 112 -4.42 -18.33 -16.72
CA LEU A 112 -4.62 -19.76 -16.87
C LEU A 112 -5.55 -20.26 -15.78
N GLU A 113 -6.32 -21.29 -16.09
CA GLU A 113 -7.20 -21.99 -15.15
C GLU A 113 -6.77 -23.45 -15.03
N LYS A 114 -7.03 -24.05 -13.87
CA LYS A 114 -6.80 -25.47 -13.57
C LYS A 114 -5.38 -25.92 -13.90
N THR A 115 -4.41 -25.12 -13.50
CA THR A 115 -2.99 -25.50 -13.55
C THR A 115 -2.68 -26.47 -12.41
N ALA A 116 -1.51 -27.12 -12.46
CA ALA A 116 -1.11 -28.07 -11.41
C ALA A 116 -0.97 -27.43 -10.01
N ALA A 117 -0.70 -26.13 -9.93
CA ALA A 117 -0.46 -25.41 -8.67
C ALA A 117 -1.59 -24.44 -8.28
N CYS A 118 -2.32 -23.91 -9.26
CA CYS A 118 -3.35 -22.90 -9.04
C CYS A 118 -4.64 -23.26 -9.77
N ASN A 119 -5.77 -23.10 -9.09
CA ASN A 119 -7.09 -23.14 -9.74
C ASN A 119 -7.23 -22.01 -10.77
N VAL A 120 -6.76 -20.81 -10.41
CA VAL A 120 -6.61 -19.68 -11.34
C VAL A 120 -5.26 -19.03 -11.10
N SER A 121 -4.48 -18.83 -12.16
CA SER A 121 -3.21 -18.09 -12.09
C SER A 121 -3.19 -16.96 -13.11
N VAL A 122 -2.63 -15.82 -12.72
CA VAL A 122 -2.36 -14.70 -13.60
C VAL A 122 -0.88 -14.35 -13.52
N THR A 123 -0.19 -14.36 -14.66
CA THR A 123 1.23 -13.98 -14.76
C THR A 123 1.37 -12.75 -15.65
N CYS A 124 1.95 -11.67 -15.13
CA CYS A 124 2.22 -10.45 -15.87
C CYS A 124 3.71 -10.28 -16.13
N TYR A 125 4.06 -9.96 -17.37
CA TYR A 125 5.45 -9.72 -17.78
C TYR A 125 5.70 -8.23 -17.97
N GLY A 126 6.86 -7.75 -17.55
CA GLY A 126 7.28 -6.37 -17.75
C GLY A 126 8.79 -6.24 -17.86
N GLU A 127 9.24 -5.13 -18.44
CA GLU A 127 10.65 -4.75 -18.45
C GLU A 127 10.88 -3.68 -17.39
N ALA A 128 11.89 -3.89 -16.55
CA ALA A 128 12.24 -3.00 -15.45
C ALA A 128 13.33 -2.02 -15.89
N PHE A 129 13.20 -0.75 -15.47
CA PHE A 129 14.08 0.34 -15.88
C PHE A 129 14.59 1.14 -14.68
N LYS A 130 15.80 1.67 -14.83
CA LYS A 130 16.25 2.84 -14.08
C LYS A 130 16.01 4.08 -14.93
N VAL A 131 15.04 4.90 -14.54
CA VAL A 131 14.65 6.15 -15.19
C VAL A 131 15.33 7.31 -14.49
N ASP A 132 15.84 8.26 -15.27
CA ASP A 132 16.41 9.51 -14.79
C ASP A 132 15.32 10.58 -14.73
N ASP A 133 14.77 10.79 -13.53
CA ASP A 133 13.64 11.69 -13.28
C ASP A 133 14.02 13.17 -13.46
N LEU A 134 15.31 13.48 -13.61
CA LEU A 134 15.81 14.84 -13.86
C LEU A 134 15.83 15.20 -15.35
N PHE A 135 15.61 14.23 -16.23
CA PHE A 135 15.58 14.45 -17.67
C PHE A 135 14.22 14.05 -18.24
N GLU A 136 13.37 15.04 -18.44
CA GLU A 136 12.17 14.94 -19.28
C GLU A 136 12.40 15.72 -20.57
N ARG A 137 12.36 15.01 -21.71
CA ARG A 137 12.59 15.58 -23.02
C ARG A 137 11.48 16.60 -23.34
N GLY A 138 11.81 17.89 -23.31
CA GLY A 138 10.89 18.98 -23.62
C GLY A 138 10.37 19.77 -22.42
N ASN A 139 10.82 19.47 -21.20
CA ASN A 139 10.49 20.26 -20.01
C ASN A 139 11.58 21.34 -19.75
N PRO A 140 11.29 22.65 -19.89
CA PRO A 140 12.26 23.71 -19.63
C PRO A 140 12.51 23.96 -18.13
N ASN A 141 11.79 23.28 -17.23
CA ASN A 141 11.96 23.43 -15.77
C ASN A 141 11.67 22.10 -15.05
N PRO A 142 12.68 21.23 -14.84
CA PRO A 142 12.50 19.95 -14.17
C PRO A 142 12.30 20.20 -12.68
N GLN A 143 11.06 20.36 -12.25
CA GLN A 143 10.71 20.31 -10.84
C GLN A 143 10.23 18.90 -10.51
N SER A 144 11.15 18.14 -9.90
CA SER A 144 10.87 16.87 -9.25
C SER A 144 9.74 17.05 -8.24
N LYS A 145 8.69 16.24 -8.38
CA LYS A 145 7.56 16.18 -7.45
C LYS A 145 7.97 15.56 -6.11
#